data_AF-A0A7Z9X005-F1
#
_entry.id   AF-A0A7Z9X005-F1
#
_cell.length_a   1.000
_cell.length_b   1.000
_cell.length_c   1.000
_cell.angle_alpha   90.00
_cell.angle_beta   90.00
_cell.angle_gamma   90.00
#
_symmetry.space_group_name_H-M   'P 1'
#
loop_
_entity.id
_entity.type
_entity.pdbx_description
1 polymer ?
#
loop_
_entity_poly.entity_id
_entity_poly.type
_entity_poly.pdbx_seq_one_letter_code
_entity_poly.pdbx_strand_id
1 'polypeptide(L)'
;MEEQITKEILKKVRQVEVRTSRLVNDTLAGSYHSVFKGRGMNFDEVREYVPGDEIRTIDWNVTARTGVPHVKKFTEERELTIILMIDISGSGDFGSAKSSKREIMAEIGSVL
;
A
#
# COMPACT_ATOMS: atom_id res chain seq x y z
N MET A 1 42.25 1.93 -1.44
CA MET A 1 41.51 1.18 -0.39
C MET A 1 40.09 1.70 -0.26
N GLU A 2 39.87 3.01 -0.16
CA GLU A 2 38.52 3.63 -0.17
C GLU A 2 37.67 3.28 -1.40
N GLU A 3 38.29 3.26 -2.59
CA GLU A 3 37.58 3.01 -3.85
C GLU A 3 36.95 1.60 -3.96
N GLN A 4 37.54 0.63 -3.25
CA GLN A 4 37.04 -0.75 -3.18
C GLN A 4 35.78 -0.82 -2.29
N ILE A 5 35.81 -0.10 -1.15
CA ILE A 5 34.72 -0.02 -0.18
C ILE A 5 33.50 0.68 -0.81
N THR A 6 33.72 1.77 -1.54
CA THR A 6 32.65 2.48 -2.25
C THR A 6 31.98 1.59 -3.30
N LYS A 7 32.74 0.81 -4.08
CA LYS A 7 32.19 -0.13 -5.06
C LYS A 7 31.38 -1.26 -4.42
N GLU A 8 31.82 -1.77 -3.28
CA GLU A 8 31.07 -2.80 -2.53
C GLU A 8 29.76 -2.25 -1.94
N ILE A 9 29.79 -1.04 -1.38
CA ILE A 9 28.59 -0.37 -0.87
C ILE A 9 27.60 -0.11 -2.00
N LEU A 10 28.05 0.44 -3.14
CA LEU A 10 27.19 0.69 -4.30
C LEU A 10 26.58 -0.60 -4.84
N LYS A 11 27.32 -1.72 -4.83
CA LYS A 11 26.82 -3.03 -5.25
C LYS A 11 25.74 -3.55 -4.29
N LYS A 12 25.93 -3.39 -2.97
CA LYS A 12 24.93 -3.75 -1.96
C LYS A 12 23.67 -2.89 -2.08
N VAL A 13 23.82 -1.57 -2.17
CA VAL A 13 22.70 -0.62 -2.35
C VAL A 13 21.88 -0.97 -3.58
N ARG A 14 22.53 -1.26 -4.72
CA ARG A 14 21.85 -1.69 -5.94
C ARG A 14 21.11 -3.02 -5.78
N GLN A 15 21.67 -3.97 -5.03
CA GLN A 15 21.01 -5.25 -4.77
C GLN A 15 19.76 -5.09 -3.89
N VAL A 16 19.83 -4.18 -2.92
CA VAL A 16 18.73 -3.80 -2.04
C VAL A 16 17.63 -3.11 -2.85
N GLU A 17 17.96 -2.07 -3.61
CA GLU A 17 17.04 -1.36 -4.52
C GLU A 17 16.28 -2.32 -5.45
N VAL A 18 16.97 -3.31 -6.05
CA VAL A 18 16.37 -4.29 -6.96
C VAL A 18 15.42 -5.25 -6.25
N ARG A 19 15.81 -5.80 -5.09
CA ARG A 19 14.93 -6.69 -4.30
C ARG A 19 13.67 -5.99 -3.87
N THR A 20 13.85 -4.72 -3.52
CA THR A 20 12.82 -3.92 -2.94
C THR A 20 11.85 -3.37 -3.98
N SER A 21 12.33 -2.83 -5.10
CA SER A 21 11.49 -2.40 -6.23
C SER A 21 10.52 -3.51 -6.67
N ARG A 22 10.97 -4.77 -6.64
CA ARG A 22 10.12 -5.93 -6.93
C ARG A 22 9.02 -6.16 -5.88
N LEU A 23 9.30 -5.93 -4.60
CA LEU A 23 8.35 -6.08 -3.47
C LEU A 23 7.37 -4.90 -3.40
N VAL A 24 7.85 -3.70 -3.70
CA VAL A 24 7.14 -2.42 -3.74
C VAL A 24 6.10 -2.41 -4.86
N ASN A 25 6.49 -2.85 -6.06
CA ASN A 25 5.56 -2.93 -7.20
C ASN A 25 4.39 -3.89 -6.97
N ASP A 26 4.56 -4.94 -6.15
CA ASP A 26 3.49 -5.88 -5.83
C ASP A 26 2.55 -5.38 -4.72
N THR A 27 2.94 -4.37 -3.92
CA THR A 27 2.21 -4.01 -2.68
C THR A 27 1.64 -2.58 -2.67
N LEU A 28 2.10 -1.66 -3.53
CA LEU A 28 1.77 -0.22 -3.45
C LEU A 28 0.63 0.27 -4.36
N ALA A 29 0.13 -0.55 -5.29
CA ALA A 29 -0.98 -0.16 -6.16
C ALA A 29 -2.28 -0.88 -5.79
N GLY A 30 -3.13 -0.22 -4.99
CA GLY A 30 -4.59 -0.36 -5.07
C GLY A 30 -5.24 -1.67 -4.63
N SER A 31 -4.52 -2.65 -4.07
CA SER A 31 -5.08 -3.99 -3.80
C SER A 31 -5.65 -4.19 -2.39
N TYR A 32 -5.58 -3.18 -1.51
CA TYR A 32 -6.16 -3.29 -0.17
C TYR A 32 -7.66 -2.93 -0.17
N HIS A 33 -8.52 -3.93 -0.35
CA HIS A 33 -9.92 -3.85 0.06
C HIS A 33 -10.00 -3.94 1.59
N SER A 34 -10.49 -2.87 2.23
CA SER A 34 -10.66 -2.83 3.69
C SER A 34 -11.73 -3.82 4.16
N VAL A 35 -11.41 -4.59 5.21
CA VAL A 35 -12.38 -5.41 5.97
C VAL A 35 -13.18 -4.55 6.98
N PHE A 36 -12.91 -3.24 7.06
CA PHE A 36 -13.50 -2.31 8.04
C PHE A 36 -14.06 -1.03 7.40
N LYS A 37 -15.29 -0.69 7.78
CA LYS A 37 -16.09 0.43 7.26
C LYS A 37 -15.71 1.76 7.95
N GLY A 38 -15.27 2.78 7.22
CA GLY A 38 -15.02 4.10 7.84
C GLY A 38 -14.90 5.32 6.92
N ARG A 39 -16.04 6.05 6.79
CA ARG A 39 -16.26 7.49 6.48
C ARG A 39 -15.86 8.10 5.12
N GLY A 40 -15.30 7.37 4.17
CA GLY A 40 -15.13 7.85 2.79
C GLY A 40 -15.96 7.06 1.79
N MET A 41 -17.28 7.29 1.69
CA MET A 41 -18.10 6.63 0.65
C MET A 41 -18.09 7.47 -0.62
N ASN A 42 -17.12 7.24 -1.51
CA ASN A 42 -17.22 7.77 -2.86
C ASN A 42 -18.26 6.93 -3.62
N PHE A 43 -19.18 7.62 -4.30
CA PHE A 43 -20.15 6.96 -5.18
C PHE A 43 -19.40 6.32 -6.34
N ASP A 44 -19.55 5.01 -6.52
CA ASP A 44 -18.89 4.23 -7.56
C ASP A 44 -19.78 4.16 -8.81
N GLU A 45 -20.93 3.50 -8.67
CA GLU A 45 -21.85 3.24 -9.77
C GLU A 45 -23.26 2.93 -9.27
N VAL A 46 -24.26 3.13 -10.13
CA VAL A 46 -25.59 2.54 -9.96
C VAL A 46 -25.66 1.30 -10.83
N ARG A 47 -25.99 0.15 -10.23
CA ARG A 47 -26.21 -1.11 -10.97
C ARG A 47 -27.56 -1.73 -10.65
N GLU A 48 -28.02 -2.62 -11.51
CA GLU A 48 -29.23 -3.41 -11.26
C GLU A 48 -29.04 -4.30 -10.02
N TYR A 49 -30.12 -4.44 -9.24
CA TYR A 49 -30.19 -5.27 -8.05
C TYR A 49 -30.02 -6.75 -8.40
N VAL A 50 -29.23 -7.46 -7.60
CA VAL A 50 -29.09 -8.91 -7.67
C VAL A 50 -29.44 -9.51 -6.29
N PRO A 51 -30.08 -10.68 -6.22
CA PRO A 51 -30.35 -11.35 -4.95
C PRO A 51 -29.06 -11.49 -4.11
N GLY A 52 -29.10 -10.96 -2.89
CA GLY A 52 -27.93 -10.87 -2.00
C GLY A 52 -27.50 -9.42 -1.70
N ASP A 53 -27.95 -8.47 -2.51
CA ASP A 53 -27.69 -7.05 -2.28
C ASP A 53 -28.47 -6.49 -1.08
N GLU A 54 -27.86 -5.52 -0.40
CA GLU A 54 -28.48 -4.84 0.73
C GLU A 54 -29.63 -3.94 0.26
N ILE A 55 -30.87 -4.26 0.66
CA ILE A 55 -32.08 -3.53 0.25
C ILE A 55 -32.04 -2.03 0.61
N ARG A 56 -31.28 -1.66 1.66
CA ARG A 56 -31.15 -0.25 2.09
C ARG A 56 -30.35 0.61 1.12
N THR A 57 -29.59 0.01 0.21
CA THR A 57 -28.79 0.73 -0.79
C THR A 57 -29.55 0.96 -2.10
N ILE A 58 -30.82 0.56 -2.19
CA ILE A 58 -31.66 0.76 -3.38
C ILE A 58 -31.85 2.25 -3.66
N ASP A 59 -31.57 2.65 -4.90
CA ASP A 59 -31.92 3.96 -5.43
C ASP A 59 -33.36 3.92 -5.98
N TRP A 60 -34.30 4.39 -5.18
CA TRP A 60 -35.70 4.46 -5.58
C TRP A 60 -35.97 5.45 -6.72
N ASN A 61 -35.14 6.47 -6.92
CA ASN A 61 -35.33 7.45 -8.02
C ASN A 61 -34.95 6.84 -9.36
N VAL A 62 -33.84 6.11 -9.43
CA VAL A 62 -33.43 5.38 -10.65
C VAL A 62 -34.38 4.22 -10.90
N THR A 63 -34.77 3.50 -9.85
CA THR A 63 -35.75 2.41 -9.93
C THR A 63 -37.10 2.90 -10.49
N ALA A 64 -37.59 4.06 -10.02
CA ALA A 64 -38.86 4.62 -10.51
C ALA A 64 -38.81 5.03 -12.00
N ARG A 65 -37.64 5.42 -12.52
CA ARG A 65 -37.46 5.80 -13.93
C ARG A 65 -37.28 4.62 -14.87
N THR A 66 -36.62 3.56 -14.41
CA THR A 66 -36.27 2.39 -15.22
C THR A 66 -37.28 1.24 -15.10
N GLY A 67 -38.06 1.22 -14.01
CA GLY A 67 -38.98 0.12 -13.69
C GLY A 67 -38.28 -1.12 -13.11
N VAL A 68 -36.96 -1.07 -12.92
CA VAL A 68 -36.13 -2.18 -12.44
C VAL A 68 -35.38 -1.76 -11.18
N PRO A 69 -35.27 -2.58 -10.12
CA PRO A 69 -34.57 -2.18 -8.91
C PRO A 69 -33.08 -1.95 -9.14
N HIS A 70 -32.57 -0.81 -8.69
CA HIS A 70 -31.14 -0.44 -8.79
C HIS A 70 -30.55 -0.17 -7.41
N VAL A 71 -29.29 -0.57 -7.21
CA VAL A 71 -28.53 -0.34 -5.97
C VAL A 71 -27.36 0.61 -6.20
N LYS A 72 -27.10 1.48 -5.22
CA LYS A 72 -25.89 2.32 -5.18
C LYS A 72 -24.73 1.52 -4.65
N LYS A 73 -23.66 1.45 -5.43
CA LYS A 73 -22.38 0.94 -4.98
C LYS A 73 -21.52 2.10 -4.54
N PHE A 74 -20.95 1.98 -3.34
CA PHE A 74 -20.02 2.94 -2.80
C PHE A 74 -18.67 2.24 -2.69
N THR A 75 -17.63 2.85 -3.24
CA THR A 75 -16.26 2.37 -3.11
C THR A 75 -15.56 3.26 -2.09
N GLU A 76 -15.02 2.66 -1.04
CA GLU A 76 -14.21 3.36 -0.05
C GLU A 76 -12.77 3.45 -0.56
N GLU A 77 -12.41 4.59 -1.13
CA GLU A 77 -11.03 4.89 -1.50
C GLU A 77 -10.27 5.32 -0.24
N ARG A 78 -9.25 4.55 0.15
CA ARG A 78 -8.32 4.95 1.20
C ARG A 78 -6.91 5.11 0.64
N GLU A 79 -6.35 6.29 0.84
CA GLU A 79 -4.92 6.52 0.72
C GLU A 79 -4.23 6.10 2.01
N LEU A 80 -3.29 5.16 1.93
CA LEU A 80 -2.44 4.78 3.06
C LEU A 80 -1.15 5.60 3.02
N THR A 81 -1.01 6.58 3.91
CA THR A 81 0.24 7.33 4.07
C THR A 81 1.15 6.60 5.05
N ILE A 82 2.28 6.08 4.58
CA ILE A 82 3.33 5.48 5.43
C ILE A 82 4.44 6.51 5.63
N ILE A 83 4.78 6.80 6.89
CA ILE A 83 5.92 7.65 7.25
C ILE A 83 6.98 6.76 7.88
N LEU A 84 8.15 6.68 7.24
CA LEU A 84 9.30 5.97 7.79
C LEU A 84 10.27 6.96 8.43
N MET A 85 10.54 6.73 9.71
CA MET A 85 11.52 7.51 10.49
C MET A 85 12.66 6.58 10.89
N ILE A 86 13.86 6.86 10.38
CA ILE A 86 15.06 6.06 10.63
C ILE A 86 16.01 6.87 11.51
N ASP A 87 16.44 6.28 12.62
CA ASP A 87 17.50 6.85 13.46
C ASP A 87 18.88 6.51 12.88
N ILE A 88 19.65 7.53 12.48
CA ILE A 88 21.01 7.38 11.91
C ILE A 88 22.09 7.60 12.99
N SER A 89 21.72 7.64 14.26
CA SER A 89 22.67 7.75 15.38
C SER A 89 23.73 6.64 15.39
N GLY A 90 24.83 6.86 16.10
CA GLY A 90 25.92 5.88 16.26
C GLY A 90 25.50 4.58 16.96
N SER A 91 24.29 4.50 17.52
CA SER A 91 23.73 3.25 18.06
C SER A 91 23.47 2.19 16.97
N GLY A 92 23.38 2.62 15.71
CA GLY A 92 23.26 1.75 14.53
C GLY A 92 24.54 1.04 14.11
N ASP A 93 25.70 1.41 14.69
CA ASP A 93 27.01 0.82 14.37
C ASP A 93 27.24 -0.55 15.02
N PHE A 94 26.30 -1.01 15.84
CA PHE A 94 26.31 -2.34 16.43
C PHE A 94 25.45 -3.31 15.61
N GLY A 95 25.89 -4.56 15.45
CA GLY A 95 25.15 -5.61 14.75
C GLY A 95 25.73 -7.00 15.02
N SER A 96 24.90 -8.04 14.92
CA SER A 96 25.38 -9.43 14.98
C SER A 96 26.25 -9.70 13.74
N ALA A 97 27.30 -10.53 13.89
CA ALA A 97 28.43 -10.67 12.97
C ALA A 97 28.16 -10.82 11.45
N LYS A 98 26.91 -11.00 11.01
CA LYS A 98 26.50 -11.12 9.60
C LYS A 98 25.99 -9.81 8.98
N SER A 99 25.44 -8.88 9.76
CA SER A 99 24.89 -7.61 9.24
C SER A 99 24.82 -6.53 10.31
N SER A 100 25.15 -5.30 9.95
CA SER A 100 24.97 -4.15 10.85
C SER A 100 23.50 -3.73 10.94
N LYS A 101 23.08 -3.12 12.06
CA LYS A 101 21.75 -2.49 12.15
C LYS A 101 21.56 -1.42 11.07
N ARG A 102 22.63 -0.71 10.68
CA ARG A 102 22.65 0.25 9.57
C ARG A 102 22.32 -0.37 8.22
N GLU A 103 22.85 -1.56 7.90
CA GLU A 103 22.52 -2.27 6.66
C GLU A 103 21.04 -2.64 6.62
N ILE A 104 20.47 -3.12 7.73
CA ILE A 104 19.04 -3.46 7.82
C ILE A 104 18.16 -2.20 7.69
N MET A 105 18.57 -1.09 8.31
CA MET A 105 17.86 0.18 8.17
C MET A 105 17.87 0.70 6.73
N ALA A 106 18.99 0.57 6.02
CA ALA A 106 19.08 0.92 4.60
C ALA A 106 18.21 0.01 3.72
N GLU A 107 18.13 -1.29 4.05
CA GLU A 107 17.21 -2.21 3.40
C GLU A 107 15.76 -1.79 3.57
N ILE A 108 15.30 -1.57 4.81
CA ILE A 108 13.93 -1.13 5.09
C ILE A 108 13.64 0.24 4.44
N GLY A 109 14.61 1.15 4.48
CA GLY A 109 14.51 2.48 3.87
C GLY A 109 14.35 2.45 2.36
N SER A 110 14.81 1.40 1.68
CA SER A 110 14.59 1.26 0.24
C SER A 110 13.17 0.80 -0.12
N VAL A 111 12.40 0.27 0.84
CA VAL A 111 11.07 -0.39 0.65
C VAL A 111 9.92 0.59 0.54
N LEU A 112 10.21 1.87 0.69
CA LEU A 112 9.27 2.95 0.42
C LEU A 112 9.92 3.88 -0.60
#